data_AF-A0A3N1XR32-F1
#
_entry.id   AF-A0A3N1XR32-F1
#
_cell.length_a   1.000
_cell.length_b   1.000
_cell.length_c   1.000
_cell.angle_alpha   90.00
_cell.angle_beta   90.00
_cell.angle_gamma   90.00
#
_symmetry.space_group_name_H-M   'P 1'
#
loop_
_entity.id
_entity.type
_entity.pdbx_description
1 polymer ?
#
loop_
_entity_poly.entity_id
_entity_poly.type
_entity_poly.pdbx_seq_one_letter_code
_entity_poly.pdbx_strand_id
1 'polypeptide(L)'
;MADEKKPVKANEKPPVNVVPENIQKDTIVKEVNSKNETIKTKKVVSKPVKKEVEETIIKEEKRMAQEALGMVETRGLVAAVEAADAMLKAANVTLVGTEKIGSGLVSVMVRGDVGAVKAAVESGANSASKLGELVATHVIPRPHTDVEKILPALK
;
A
#
# COMPACT_ATOMS: atom_id res chain seq x y z
N MET A 1 -1.69 -47.27 37.31
CA MET A 1 -2.67 -46.25 36.92
C MET A 1 -2.14 -45.64 35.62
N ALA A 2 -2.19 -46.23 34.42
CA ALA A 2 -3.23 -47.02 33.76
C ALA A 2 -4.59 -46.33 33.82
N ASP A 3 -4.89 -45.53 32.78
CA ASP A 3 -6.20 -45.12 32.22
C ASP A 3 -5.93 -44.01 31.17
N GLU A 4 -6.53 -43.89 30.00
CA GLU A 4 -7.11 -44.83 29.02
C GLU A 4 -7.13 -44.00 27.71
N LYS A 5 -6.60 -44.52 26.60
CA LYS A 5 -6.71 -43.87 25.29
C LYS A 5 -8.14 -44.02 24.75
N LYS A 6 -8.78 -42.92 24.36
CA LYS A 6 -10.06 -42.90 23.61
C LYS A 6 -9.87 -42.30 22.21
N PRO A 7 -10.57 -42.78 21.16
CA PRO A 7 -10.01 -42.81 19.82
C PRO A 7 -10.30 -41.58 18.96
N VAL A 8 -9.42 -41.40 17.98
CA VAL A 8 -9.46 -40.47 16.86
C VAL A 8 -10.63 -40.82 15.94
N LYS A 9 -11.53 -39.87 15.64
CA LYS A 9 -12.52 -39.98 14.57
C LYS A 9 -12.10 -39.14 13.36
N ALA A 10 -12.20 -39.79 12.20
CA ALA A 10 -11.78 -39.33 10.90
C ALA A 10 -12.77 -38.37 10.24
N ASN A 11 -12.20 -37.48 9.42
CA ASN A 11 -12.66 -36.98 8.12
C ASN A 11 -14.16 -36.73 7.91
N GLU A 12 -14.49 -35.45 7.68
CA GLU A 12 -15.32 -35.04 6.54
C GLU A 12 -14.90 -33.62 6.12
N LYS A 13 -14.19 -33.52 4.98
CA LYS A 13 -13.89 -32.26 4.31
C LYS A 13 -15.16 -31.75 3.61
N PRO A 14 -15.46 -30.45 3.64
CA PRO A 14 -16.52 -29.90 2.79
C PRO A 14 -16.17 -30.11 1.30
N PRO A 15 -17.18 -30.35 0.43
CA PRO A 15 -16.96 -30.72 -0.95
C PRO A 15 -16.23 -29.63 -1.73
N VAL A 16 -15.19 -30.05 -2.44
CA VAL A 16 -14.44 -29.29 -3.44
C VAL A 16 -15.42 -28.85 -4.52
N ASN A 17 -15.68 -27.54 -4.64
CA ASN A 17 -16.45 -27.03 -5.75
C ASN A 17 -15.55 -26.98 -6.98
N VAL A 18 -15.77 -27.97 -7.85
CA VAL A 18 -15.06 -28.19 -9.10
C VAL A 18 -15.35 -27.02 -10.05
N VAL A 19 -14.29 -26.40 -10.56
CA VAL A 19 -14.32 -25.40 -11.62
C VAL A 19 -14.86 -26.05 -12.90
N PRO A 20 -15.85 -25.48 -13.61
CA PRO A 20 -16.08 -25.85 -15.00
C PRO A 20 -15.14 -25.06 -15.90
N GLU A 21 -14.27 -25.78 -16.60
CA GLU A 21 -13.38 -25.30 -17.64
C GLU A 21 -14.13 -25.28 -19.00
N ASN A 22 -14.08 -24.12 -19.67
CA ASN A 22 -14.25 -23.83 -21.11
C ASN A 22 -15.48 -24.32 -21.91
N ILE A 23 -16.11 -23.37 -22.62
CA ILE A 23 -16.15 -23.33 -24.09
C ILE A 23 -16.16 -21.86 -24.55
N GLN A 24 -15.23 -21.57 -25.46
CA GLN A 24 -14.94 -20.30 -26.12
C GLN A 24 -15.96 -19.97 -27.22
N LYS A 25 -15.97 -18.67 -27.62
CA LYS A 25 -16.11 -18.07 -28.97
C LYS A 25 -16.68 -16.65 -28.81
N ASP A 26 -16.12 -15.55 -29.30
CA ASP A 26 -15.28 -15.36 -30.47
C ASP A 26 -14.30 -14.19 -30.33
N THR A 27 -13.16 -14.44 -30.95
CA THR A 27 -12.08 -13.53 -31.36
C THR A 27 -12.56 -12.33 -32.19
N ILE A 28 -12.15 -11.13 -31.83
CA ILE A 28 -11.66 -10.13 -32.80
C ILE A 28 -10.36 -9.54 -32.27
N VAL A 29 -9.24 -10.04 -32.78
CA VAL A 29 -7.95 -9.35 -32.80
C VAL A 29 -7.99 -8.24 -33.84
N LYS A 30 -7.44 -7.06 -33.51
CA LYS A 30 -6.62 -6.24 -34.42
C LYS A 30 -5.84 -5.19 -33.63
N GLU A 31 -4.53 -5.37 -33.66
CA GLU A 31 -3.46 -4.50 -33.18
C GLU A 31 -3.10 -3.48 -34.27
N VAL A 32 -2.90 -2.20 -33.94
CA VAL A 32 -1.94 -1.26 -34.60
C VAL A 32 -1.59 -0.12 -33.63
N ASN A 33 -0.29 0.10 -33.45
CA ASN A 33 0.37 1.21 -32.74
C ASN A 33 0.76 2.34 -33.73
N SER A 34 0.64 3.63 -33.35
CA SER A 34 1.50 4.76 -33.80
C SER A 34 0.86 6.14 -33.54
N LYS A 35 1.50 6.93 -32.65
CA LYS A 35 1.71 8.39 -32.71
C LYS A 35 0.57 9.31 -33.22
N ASN A 36 -0.10 10.03 -32.31
CA ASN A 36 -0.04 11.50 -32.25
C ASN A 36 -0.88 12.07 -31.09
N GLU A 37 -0.30 13.05 -30.41
CA GLU A 37 -0.99 14.02 -29.54
C GLU A 37 -2.17 14.68 -30.27
N THR A 38 -3.29 14.88 -29.57
CA THR A 38 -4.03 16.16 -29.51
C THR A 38 -5.21 15.97 -28.55
N ILE A 39 -5.10 16.55 -27.35
CA ILE A 39 -6.24 16.79 -26.48
C ILE A 39 -7.09 17.89 -27.13
N LYS A 40 -8.19 17.52 -27.79
CA LYS A 40 -9.30 18.45 -28.10
C LYS A 40 -10.64 17.77 -27.84
N THR A 41 -11.41 18.47 -27.00
CA THR A 41 -12.74 18.18 -26.47
C THR A 41 -13.79 17.87 -27.54
N LYS A 42 -14.52 16.76 -27.42
CA LYS A 42 -15.94 16.68 -27.78
C LYS A 42 -16.73 15.84 -26.77
N LYS A 43 -17.68 16.53 -26.15
CA LYS A 43 -18.61 16.11 -25.12
C LYS A 43 -19.87 15.57 -25.78
N VAL A 44 -20.07 14.25 -25.79
CA VAL A 44 -21.40 13.61 -25.78
C VAL A 44 -21.24 12.26 -25.07
N VAL A 45 -21.92 12.08 -23.95
CA VAL A 45 -22.56 10.83 -23.45
C VAL A 45 -22.87 11.01 -21.94
N SER A 46 -24.18 10.98 -21.66
CA SER A 46 -24.93 10.74 -20.41
C SER A 46 -24.39 11.19 -19.04
N LYS A 47 -25.19 12.01 -18.36
CA LYS A 47 -24.99 12.67 -17.06
C LYS A 47 -24.99 11.81 -15.76
N PRO A 48 -25.22 10.48 -15.69
CA PRO A 48 -25.15 9.77 -14.40
C PRO A 48 -23.72 9.41 -13.94
N VAL A 49 -22.83 9.04 -14.88
CA VAL A 49 -21.56 8.36 -14.55
C VAL A 49 -20.50 9.29 -13.95
N LYS A 50 -20.55 10.60 -14.24
CA LYS A 50 -19.53 11.55 -13.75
C LYS A 50 -19.54 11.73 -12.24
N LYS A 51 -20.73 11.68 -11.63
CA LYS A 51 -20.92 11.97 -10.21
C LYS A 51 -20.37 10.83 -9.34
N GLU A 52 -20.60 9.59 -9.75
CA GLU A 52 -20.09 8.40 -9.05
C GLU A 52 -18.57 8.30 -9.12
N VAL A 53 -17.96 8.65 -10.26
CA VAL A 53 -16.49 8.61 -10.41
C VAL A 53 -15.83 9.71 -9.58
N GLU A 54 -16.36 10.94 -9.56
CA GLU A 54 -15.85 12.02 -8.70
C GLU A 54 -16.03 11.71 -7.21
N GLU A 55 -17.17 11.17 -6.80
CA GLU A 55 -17.41 10.77 -5.41
C GLU A 55 -16.48 9.65 -4.95
N THR A 56 -16.13 8.72 -5.84
CA THR A 56 -15.20 7.64 -5.52
C THR A 56 -13.77 8.15 -5.35
N ILE A 57 -13.31 9.05 -6.23
CA ILE A 57 -11.97 9.66 -6.15
C ILE A 57 -11.83 10.49 -4.87
N ILE A 58 -12.81 11.35 -4.58
CA ILE A 58 -12.81 12.19 -3.37
C ILE A 58 -12.85 11.33 -2.10
N LYS A 59 -13.61 10.23 -2.11
CA LYS A 59 -13.70 9.31 -0.98
C LYS A 59 -12.38 8.58 -0.74
N GLU A 60 -11.69 8.19 -1.80
CA GLU A 60 -10.40 7.50 -1.69
C GLU A 60 -9.28 8.43 -1.20
N GLU A 61 -9.18 9.65 -1.74
CA GLU A 61 -8.26 10.68 -1.22
C GLU A 61 -8.53 11.00 0.25
N LYS A 62 -9.82 11.13 0.61
CA LYS A 62 -10.22 11.40 2.00
C LYS A 62 -9.94 10.22 2.93
N ARG A 63 -9.98 8.99 2.42
CA ARG A 63 -9.63 7.77 3.16
C ARG A 63 -8.12 7.72 3.42
N MET A 64 -7.30 7.98 2.40
CA MET A 64 -5.84 8.10 2.53
C MET A 64 -5.44 9.22 3.49
N ALA A 65 -6.14 10.35 3.48
CA ALA A 65 -5.93 11.46 4.43
C ALA A 65 -6.28 11.12 5.89
N GLN A 66 -6.99 10.02 6.15
CA GLN A 66 -7.29 9.55 7.49
C GLN A 66 -6.46 8.34 7.93
N GLU A 67 -5.60 7.82 7.06
CA GLU A 67 -4.71 6.71 7.40
C GLU A 67 -3.54 7.18 8.27
N ALA A 68 -3.05 6.30 9.13
CA ALA A 68 -1.92 6.59 9.99
C ALA A 68 -0.66 6.86 9.16
N LEU A 69 0.19 7.74 9.65
CA LEU A 69 1.49 8.07 9.04
C LEU A 69 2.61 7.43 9.85
N GLY A 70 3.47 6.67 9.19
CA GLY A 70 4.73 6.17 9.74
C GLY A 70 5.92 6.88 9.11
N MET A 71 6.93 7.20 9.91
CA MET A 71 8.13 7.91 9.47
C MET A 71 9.39 7.26 10.05
N VAL A 72 10.38 7.05 9.19
CA VAL A 72 11.73 6.63 9.58
C VAL A 72 12.73 7.56 8.91
N GLU A 73 13.51 8.28 9.71
CA GLU A 73 14.56 9.18 9.25
C GLU A 73 15.94 8.58 9.54
N THR A 74 16.79 8.58 8.51
CA THR A 74 18.15 8.07 8.59
C THR A 74 19.15 9.09 8.05
N ARG A 75 20.41 8.98 8.48
CA ARG A 75 21.51 9.62 7.77
C ARG A 75 22.08 8.65 6.75
N GLY A 76 21.92 8.99 5.47
CA GLY A 76 22.32 8.20 4.32
C GLY A 76 21.13 7.57 3.60
N LEU A 77 21.18 7.57 2.27
CA LEU A 77 20.11 7.04 1.42
C LEU A 77 20.01 5.50 1.50
N VAL A 78 21.13 4.79 1.68
CA VAL A 78 21.13 3.32 1.69
C VAL A 78 20.33 2.78 2.89
N ALA A 79 20.53 3.36 4.08
CA ALA A 79 19.77 3.00 5.28
C ALA A 79 18.28 3.32 5.13
N ALA A 80 17.93 4.45 4.49
CA ALA A 80 16.54 4.77 4.18
C ALA A 80 15.89 3.76 3.22
N VAL A 81 16.59 3.34 2.16
CA VAL A 81 16.07 2.34 1.23
C VAL A 81 15.83 0.99 1.92
N GLU A 82 16.77 0.57 2.77
CA GLU A 82 16.61 -0.63 3.60
C GLU A 82 15.43 -0.50 4.57
N ALA A 83 15.25 0.66 5.20
CA ALA A 83 14.10 0.94 6.04
C ALA A 83 12.78 0.77 5.27
N ALA A 84 12.71 1.32 4.06
CA ALA A 84 11.53 1.26 3.20
C ALA A 84 11.17 -0.19 2.84
N ASP A 85 12.16 -0.98 2.42
CA ASP A 85 11.98 -2.39 2.08
C ASP A 85 11.50 -3.21 3.30
N ALA A 86 12.12 -3.00 4.46
CA ALA A 86 11.73 -3.68 5.70
C ALA A 86 10.33 -3.27 6.20
N MET A 87 9.94 -2.00 6.02
CA MET A 87 8.59 -1.52 6.34
C MET A 87 7.52 -2.22 5.49
N LEU A 88 7.72 -2.26 4.18
CA LEU A 88 6.76 -2.83 3.22
C LEU A 88 6.62 -4.36 3.33
N LYS A 89 7.68 -5.05 3.78
CA LYS A 89 7.66 -6.49 4.02
C LYS A 89 7.01 -6.88 5.35
N ALA A 90 7.05 -5.99 6.35
CA ALA A 90 6.60 -6.30 7.70
C ALA A 90 5.08 -6.19 7.89
N ALA A 91 4.42 -5.31 7.13
CA ALA A 91 3.00 -5.05 7.29
C ALA A 91 2.34 -4.57 5.99
N ASN A 92 1.00 -4.63 5.95
CA ASN A 92 0.22 -4.09 4.85
C ASN A 92 0.17 -2.55 4.95
N VAL A 93 1.19 -1.89 4.42
CA VAL A 93 1.32 -0.43 4.36
C VAL A 93 1.69 0.01 2.93
N THR A 94 1.36 1.24 2.58
CA THR A 94 1.69 1.85 1.29
C THR A 94 2.84 2.83 1.46
N LEU A 95 3.86 2.76 0.61
CA LEU A 95 4.93 3.74 0.58
C LEU A 95 4.41 5.06 0.02
N VAL A 96 4.56 6.13 0.81
CA VAL A 96 4.23 7.48 0.34
C VAL A 96 5.35 8.03 -0.51
N GLY A 97 6.57 7.92 0.00
CA GLY A 97 7.74 8.43 -0.67
C GLY A 97 8.90 8.62 0.28
N THR A 98 9.88 9.37 -0.22
CA THR A 98 11.08 9.74 0.53
C THR A 98 11.33 11.23 0.37
N GLU A 99 11.63 11.90 1.47
CA GLU A 99 12.04 13.31 1.49
C GLU A 99 13.51 13.42 1.82
N LYS A 100 14.19 14.33 1.12
CA LYS A 100 15.64 14.56 1.23
C LYS A 100 15.86 16.04 1.51
N ILE A 101 16.16 16.38 2.76
CA ILE A 101 16.27 17.78 3.20
C ILE A 101 17.70 18.33 3.15
N GLY A 102 18.70 17.48 2.86
CA GLY A 102 20.12 17.85 2.82
C GLY A 102 20.93 17.22 3.97
N SER A 103 22.24 17.47 4.00
CA SER A 103 23.15 16.94 5.04
C SER A 103 23.12 15.43 5.23
N GLY A 104 22.73 14.70 4.19
CA GLY A 104 22.53 13.25 4.20
C GLY A 104 21.26 12.78 4.91
N LEU A 105 20.37 13.66 5.38
CA LEU A 105 19.12 13.28 6.02
C LEU A 105 18.09 12.85 4.98
N VAL A 106 17.53 11.66 5.19
CA VAL A 106 16.51 11.05 4.33
C VAL A 106 15.41 10.50 5.22
N SER A 107 14.19 10.96 4.98
CA SER A 107 12.98 10.51 5.67
C SER A 107 12.13 9.65 4.74
N VAL A 108 11.72 8.47 5.20
CA VAL A 108 10.82 7.55 4.49
C VAL A 108 9.46 7.55 5.18
N MET A 109 8.39 7.58 4.39
CA MET A 109 7.02 7.72 4.89
C MET A 109 6.10 6.62 4.36
N VAL A 110 5.26 6.05 5.23
CA VAL A 110 4.28 5.01 4.87
C VAL A 110 2.88 5.32 5.42
N ARG A 111 1.84 4.79 4.76
CA ARG A 111 0.43 4.87 5.17
C ARG A 111 -0.22 3.52 5.40
N GLY A 112 -1.23 3.49 6.26
CA GLY A 112 -2.10 2.34 6.47
C GLY A 112 -2.81 2.40 7.82
N ASP A 113 -3.28 1.25 8.28
CA ASP A 113 -3.85 1.11 9.62
C ASP A 113 -2.80 1.33 10.71
N VAL A 114 -3.20 1.94 11.84
CA VAL A 114 -2.30 2.29 12.95
C VAL A 114 -1.44 1.10 13.41
N GLY A 115 -2.03 -0.10 13.49
CA GLY A 115 -1.30 -1.31 13.89
C GLY A 115 -0.25 -1.74 12.87
N ALA A 116 -0.61 -1.73 11.58
CA ALA A 116 0.29 -2.04 10.48
C ALA A 116 1.45 -1.04 10.40
N VAL A 117 1.15 0.25 10.55
CA VAL A 117 2.16 1.33 10.53
C VAL A 117 3.14 1.21 11.70
N LYS A 118 2.66 0.90 12.91
CA LYS A 118 3.56 0.66 14.06
C LYS A 118 4.52 -0.51 13.82
N ALA A 119 4.00 -1.64 13.35
CA ALA A 119 4.80 -2.81 13.05
C ALA A 119 5.82 -2.54 11.93
N ALA A 120 5.40 -1.81 10.88
CA ALA A 120 6.28 -1.39 9.80
C ALA A 120 7.43 -0.52 10.34
N VAL A 121 7.13 0.57 11.05
CA VAL A 121 8.14 1.51 11.56
C VAL A 121 9.12 0.82 12.50
N GLU A 122 8.67 -0.07 13.38
CA GLU A 122 9.54 -0.85 14.26
C GLU A 122 10.52 -1.74 13.45
N SER A 123 10.01 -2.47 12.45
CA SER A 123 10.83 -3.29 11.54
C SER A 123 11.85 -2.44 10.76
N GLY A 124 11.38 -1.34 10.16
CA GLY A 124 12.20 -0.43 9.37
C GLY A 124 13.33 0.21 10.18
N ALA A 125 13.01 0.68 11.40
CA ALA A 125 13.99 1.24 12.32
C ALA A 125 15.06 0.23 12.73
N ASN A 126 14.64 -1.00 13.04
CA ASN A 126 15.54 -2.09 13.40
C ASN A 126 16.46 -2.51 12.24
N SER A 127 15.99 -2.47 10.99
CA SER A 127 16.84 -2.77 9.83
C SER A 127 17.79 -1.61 9.51
N ALA A 128 17.27 -0.38 9.49
CA ALA A 128 18.05 0.82 9.22
C ALA A 128 19.21 1.04 10.20
N SER A 129 18.97 0.83 11.51
CA SER A 129 19.97 1.00 12.57
C SER A 129 21.14 0.00 12.50
N LYS A 130 20.97 -1.13 11.80
CA LYS A 130 22.05 -2.10 11.57
C LYS A 130 22.94 -1.70 10.39
N LEU A 131 22.37 -0.99 9.42
CA LEU A 131 23.05 -0.64 8.17
C LEU A 131 23.63 0.78 8.19
N GLY A 132 23.03 1.70 8.93
CA GLY A 132 23.48 3.08 9.04
C GLY A 132 22.96 3.78 10.30
N GLU A 133 22.97 5.11 10.27
CA GLU A 133 22.54 5.95 11.40
C GLU A 133 21.02 6.18 11.32
N LEU A 134 20.29 5.61 12.27
CA LEU A 134 18.89 5.94 12.53
C LEU A 134 18.84 7.28 13.30
N VAL A 135 18.15 8.27 12.74
CA VAL A 135 18.06 9.62 13.32
C VAL A 135 16.78 9.76 14.13
N ALA A 136 15.64 9.38 13.54
CA ALA A 136 14.35 9.48 14.20
C ALA A 136 13.33 8.47 13.66
N THR A 137 12.33 8.14 14.48
CA THR A 137 11.16 7.38 14.07
C THR A 137 9.93 7.97 14.71
N HIS A 138 8.79 7.92 14.02
CA HIS A 138 7.54 8.39 14.60
C HIS A 138 6.32 7.78 13.91
N VAL A 139 5.22 7.68 14.66
CA VAL A 139 3.93 7.24 14.14
C VAL A 139 2.87 8.23 14.58
N ILE A 140 2.10 8.74 13.63
CA ILE A 140 0.94 9.60 13.87
C ILE A 140 -0.31 8.79 13.50
N PRO A 141 -1.11 8.31 14.48
CA PRO A 141 -2.26 7.45 14.20
C PRO A 141 -3.35 8.06 13.33
N ARG A 142 -3.51 9.38 13.40
CA ARG A 142 -4.49 10.15 12.64
C ARG A 142 -3.97 11.57 12.44
N PRO A 143 -3.15 11.83 11.41
CA PRO A 143 -2.67 13.17 11.14
C PRO A 143 -3.84 14.11 10.82
N HIS A 144 -3.68 15.38 11.16
CA HIS A 144 -4.67 16.38 10.82
C HIS A 144 -4.71 16.57 9.31
N THR A 145 -5.90 16.83 8.73
CA THR A 145 -6.06 16.93 7.27
C THR A 145 -5.20 18.03 6.63
N ASP A 146 -4.85 19.08 7.38
CA ASP A 146 -3.93 20.12 6.88
C ASP A 146 -2.47 19.66 6.82
N VAL A 147 -2.08 18.65 7.60
CA VAL A 147 -0.72 18.07 7.55
C VAL A 147 -0.51 17.35 6.22
N GLU A 148 -1.55 16.78 5.62
CA GLU A 148 -1.46 16.13 4.31
C GLU A 148 -0.95 17.08 3.22
N LYS A 149 -1.20 18.39 3.35
CA LYS A 149 -0.79 19.41 2.37
C LYS A 149 0.73 19.61 2.30
N ILE A 150 1.46 19.22 3.35
CA ILE A 150 2.91 19.37 3.43
C ILE A 150 3.66 18.05 3.22
N LEU A 151 2.94 16.94 3.13
CA LEU A 151 3.54 15.63 2.93
C LEU A 151 3.72 15.35 1.43
N PRO A 152 4.72 14.55 1.05
CA PRO A 152 4.87 14.12 -0.33
C PRO A 152 3.61 13.39 -0.80
N ALA A 153 3.23 13.63 -2.06
CA ALA A 153 2.19 12.84 -2.69
C ALA A 153 2.68 11.41 -2.97
N LEU A 154 1.76 10.44 -2.89
CA LEU A 154 2.00 9.05 -3.29
C LEU A 154 2.54 9.04 -4.73
N LYS A 155 3.70 8.39 -4.95
CA LYS A 155 4.30 8.23 -6.28
C LYS A 155 3.86 6.95 -6.97
#